data_AF-A0A7J0C070-F1
#
_entry.id   AF-A0A7J0C070-F1
#
_cell.length_a   1.000
_cell.length_b   1.000
_cell.length_c   1.000
_cell.angle_alpha   90.00
_cell.angle_beta   90.00
_cell.angle_gamma   90.00
#
_symmetry.space_group_name_H-M   'P 1'
#
loop_
_entity.id
_entity.type
_entity.pdbx_description
1 polymer ?
#
loop_
_entity_poly.entity_id
_entity_poly.type
_entity_poly.pdbx_seq_one_letter_code
_entity_poly.pdbx_strand_id
1 'polypeptide(L)'
;MWETEEFGGEHEGRPGALLADGSEPGPVYFDTGSGPTVHRSTDWWIYDGTLGAPTATGLRGACSCGWRGETPYSLDWESVDRRSPYLFDTSGPEADWDAHITDVTSRTVPVPADLGALLDQIELRLCALVADEPLAALRAAATLERLTQRVATDAASSVEAVARPPWDTIAQALGISEKAARSRLSRYTLRY
;
A
#
# COMPACT_ATOMS: atom_id res chain seq x y z
N MET A 1 -9.39 2.65 -1.90
CA MET A 1 -8.19 2.20 -1.17
C MET A 1 -7.12 3.24 -1.42
N TRP A 2 -6.28 3.48 -0.42
CA TRP A 2 -5.23 4.48 -0.44
C TRP A 2 -3.90 3.76 -0.63
N GLU A 3 -3.02 4.26 -1.48
CA GLU A 3 -1.73 3.65 -1.76
C GLU A 3 -0.68 4.74 -1.92
N THR A 4 0.58 4.38 -1.67
CA THR A 4 1.72 5.19 -2.08
C THR A 4 2.52 4.44 -3.14
N GLU A 5 3.15 5.18 -4.05
CA GLU A 5 3.99 4.57 -5.09
C GLU A 5 5.19 3.80 -4.50
N GLU A 6 5.72 4.29 -3.36
CA GLU A 6 6.90 3.70 -2.70
C GLU A 6 6.65 2.28 -2.17
N PHE A 7 5.48 2.05 -1.58
CA PHE A 7 5.17 0.79 -0.90
C PHE A 7 4.10 -0.06 -1.59
N GLY A 8 3.29 0.53 -2.47
CA GLY A 8 2.17 -0.13 -3.15
C GLY A 8 1.30 -0.92 -2.18
N GLY A 9 0.95 -2.14 -2.57
CA GLY A 9 0.08 -3.03 -1.78
C GLY A 9 0.59 -3.45 -0.39
N GLU A 10 1.88 -3.25 -0.07
CA GLU A 10 2.42 -3.62 1.26
C GLU A 10 1.92 -2.70 2.38
N HIS A 11 1.50 -1.48 2.02
CA HIS A 11 0.89 -0.52 2.95
C HIS A 11 -0.41 0.08 2.42
N GLU A 12 -1.16 -0.69 1.63
CA GLU A 12 -2.48 -0.30 1.14
C GLU A 12 -3.41 0.06 2.32
N GLY A 13 -3.88 1.30 2.29
CA GLY A 13 -4.79 1.90 3.25
C GLY A 13 -6.25 1.72 2.87
N ARG A 14 -7.09 1.64 3.89
CA ARG A 14 -8.55 1.63 3.73
C ARG A 14 -9.26 2.06 5.02
N PRO A 15 -10.52 2.50 4.92
CA PRO A 15 -11.38 2.63 6.10
C PRO A 15 -11.72 1.24 6.65
N GLY A 16 -11.39 0.98 7.92
CA GLY A 16 -11.83 -0.18 8.69
C GLY A 16 -13.12 0.14 9.44
N ALA A 17 -14.12 -0.74 9.35
CA ALA A 17 -15.40 -0.58 10.04
C ALA A 17 -15.29 -0.91 11.54
N LEU A 18 -16.00 -0.15 12.39
CA LEU A 18 -16.10 -0.38 13.82
C LEU A 18 -17.56 -0.58 14.23
N LEU A 19 -17.83 -1.61 15.02
CA LEU A 19 -19.13 -1.87 15.64
C LEU A 19 -19.34 -0.94 16.85
N ALA A 20 -20.56 -0.96 17.41
CA ALA A 20 -20.93 -0.13 18.56
C ALA A 20 -20.07 -0.39 19.82
N ASP A 21 -19.50 -1.58 19.94
CA ASP A 21 -18.58 -1.95 21.02
C ASP A 21 -17.12 -1.59 20.72
N GLY A 22 -16.85 -0.94 19.58
CA GLY A 22 -15.51 -0.56 19.13
C GLY A 22 -14.70 -1.69 18.51
N SER A 23 -15.27 -2.89 18.31
CA SER A 23 -14.59 -4.01 17.65
C SER A 23 -14.64 -3.88 16.12
N GLU A 24 -13.65 -4.47 15.43
CA GLU A 24 -13.74 -4.68 13.98
C GLU A 24 -14.53 -5.96 13.68
N PRO A 25 -15.57 -5.88 12.82
CA PRO A 25 -16.27 -7.08 12.39
C PRO A 25 -15.37 -7.95 11.49
N GLY A 26 -15.62 -9.25 11.53
CA GLY A 26 -15.08 -10.18 10.54
C GLY A 26 -15.66 -9.94 9.13
N PRO A 27 -15.04 -10.51 8.08
CA PRO A 27 -15.53 -10.35 6.71
C PRO A 27 -16.97 -10.83 6.55
N VAL A 28 -17.76 -10.09 5.76
CA VAL A 28 -19.08 -10.52 5.32
C VAL A 28 -18.92 -11.45 4.13
N TYR A 29 -19.61 -12.59 4.19
CA TYR A 29 -19.59 -13.62 3.16
C TYR A 29 -20.88 -13.56 2.35
N PHE A 30 -20.74 -13.45 1.03
CA PHE A 30 -21.83 -13.49 0.07
C PHE A 30 -21.88 -14.89 -0.56
N ASP A 31 -22.86 -15.69 -0.13
CA ASP A 31 -23.15 -16.96 -0.78
C ASP A 31 -24.02 -16.71 -2.01
N THR A 32 -23.38 -16.68 -3.17
CA THR A 32 -24.05 -16.53 -4.47
C THR A 32 -24.46 -17.87 -5.09
N GLY A 33 -24.24 -18.99 -4.42
CA GLY A 33 -24.57 -20.34 -4.91
C GLY A 33 -23.67 -20.88 -6.04
N SER A 34 -23.56 -22.21 -6.08
CA SER A 34 -23.01 -23.08 -7.14
C SER A 34 -21.55 -22.87 -7.61
N GLY A 35 -20.70 -22.19 -6.83
CA GLY A 35 -19.26 -22.12 -7.08
C GLY A 35 -18.43 -22.64 -5.90
N PRO A 36 -17.18 -23.08 -6.10
CA PRO A 36 -16.29 -23.50 -5.00
C PRO A 36 -15.75 -22.31 -4.17
N THR A 37 -16.02 -21.07 -4.60
CA THR A 37 -15.51 -19.85 -3.95
C THR A 37 -16.66 -18.98 -3.45
N VAL A 38 -16.70 -18.79 -2.13
CA VAL A 38 -17.60 -17.81 -1.49
C VAL A 38 -16.97 -16.43 -1.57
N HIS A 39 -17.68 -15.47 -2.15
CA HIS A 39 -17.22 -14.09 -2.17
C HIS A 39 -17.22 -13.52 -0.75
N ARG A 40 -16.13 -12.84 -0.36
CA ARG A 40 -16.06 -12.15 0.92
C ARG A 40 -15.62 -10.71 0.69
N SER A 41 -16.11 -9.79 1.51
CA SER A 41 -15.59 -8.42 1.53
C SER A 41 -15.47 -7.91 2.96
N THR A 42 -14.63 -6.89 3.11
CA THR A 42 -14.43 -6.13 4.33
C THR A 42 -14.60 -4.63 4.10
N ASP A 43 -15.20 -4.24 2.98
CA ASP A 43 -15.49 -2.83 2.70
C ASP A 43 -16.47 -2.31 3.75
N TRP A 44 -16.19 -1.12 4.28
CA TRP A 44 -16.94 -0.62 5.43
C TRP A 44 -18.44 -0.44 5.13
N TRP A 45 -18.79 -0.10 3.88
CA TRP A 45 -20.17 0.14 3.45
C TRP A 45 -21.03 -1.13 3.40
N ILE A 46 -20.43 -2.30 3.55
CA ILE A 46 -21.15 -3.59 3.59
C ILE A 46 -21.72 -3.85 5.00
N TYR A 47 -21.18 -3.20 6.02
CA TYR A 47 -21.64 -3.35 7.40
C TYR A 47 -22.80 -2.40 7.71
N ASP A 48 -23.83 -2.37 6.85
CA ASP A 48 -24.99 -1.47 6.97
C ASP A 48 -26.20 -2.12 7.68
N GLY A 49 -26.05 -3.36 8.16
CA GLY A 49 -27.14 -4.14 8.76
C GLY A 49 -27.98 -4.95 7.75
N THR A 50 -27.78 -4.78 6.44
CA THR A 50 -28.54 -5.52 5.43
C THR A 50 -28.04 -6.96 5.29
N LEU A 51 -28.92 -7.87 4.86
CA LEU A 51 -28.59 -9.28 4.62
C LEU A 51 -27.94 -10.00 5.82
N GLY A 52 -28.18 -9.52 7.05
CA GLY A 52 -27.60 -10.09 8.27
C GLY A 52 -26.16 -9.65 8.56
N ALA A 53 -25.61 -8.69 7.82
CA ALA A 53 -24.35 -8.06 8.15
C ALA A 53 -24.45 -7.29 9.49
N PRO A 54 -23.37 -7.19 10.27
CA PRO A 54 -23.31 -6.25 11.38
C PRO A 54 -23.52 -4.80 10.92
N THR A 55 -23.96 -3.92 11.82
CA THR A 55 -24.05 -2.48 11.55
C THR A 55 -22.84 -1.76 12.16
N ALA A 56 -22.00 -1.16 11.32
CA ALA A 56 -20.91 -0.31 11.77
C ALA A 56 -21.44 1.02 12.31
N THR A 57 -20.79 1.54 13.34
CA THR A 57 -21.11 2.84 13.97
C THR A 57 -19.96 3.84 13.84
N GLY A 58 -18.80 3.37 13.38
CA GLY A 58 -17.66 4.20 13.11
C GLY A 58 -16.69 3.57 12.12
N LEU A 59 -15.67 4.36 11.77
CA LEU A 59 -14.57 4.01 10.90
C LEU A 59 -13.24 4.29 11.62
N ARG A 60 -12.17 3.65 11.17
CA ARG A 60 -10.79 4.00 11.52
C ARG A 60 -9.86 3.77 10.34
N GLY A 61 -8.67 4.37 10.37
CA GLY A 61 -7.62 4.01 9.43
C GLY A 61 -7.21 2.54 9.60
N ALA A 62 -6.99 1.83 8.50
CA ALA A 62 -6.44 0.48 8.51
C ALA A 62 -5.43 0.31 7.37
N CYS A 63 -4.38 -0.45 7.63
CA CYS A 63 -3.33 -0.74 6.65
C CYS A 63 -3.21 -2.26 6.42
N SER A 64 -2.87 -2.66 5.19
CA SER A 64 -2.64 -4.06 4.80
C SER A 64 -1.51 -4.73 5.60
N CYS A 65 -0.56 -3.95 6.14
CA CYS A 65 0.50 -4.41 7.03
C CYS A 65 0.00 -4.84 8.43
N GLY A 66 -1.27 -4.60 8.74
CA GLY A 66 -1.90 -4.95 10.02
C GLY A 66 -2.08 -3.78 10.98
N TRP A 67 -1.52 -2.60 10.67
CA TRP A 67 -1.75 -1.39 11.48
C TRP A 67 -3.22 -0.98 11.49
N ARG A 68 -3.65 -0.39 12.61
CA ARG A 68 -5.00 0.09 12.87
C ARG A 68 -4.92 1.45 13.58
N GLY A 69 -5.62 2.43 13.06
CA GLY A 69 -5.78 3.74 13.67
C GLY A 69 -6.46 3.64 15.03
N GLU A 70 -6.03 4.49 15.95
CA GLU A 70 -6.57 4.54 17.31
C GLU A 70 -7.84 5.38 17.40
N THR A 71 -7.98 6.37 16.50
CA THR A 71 -9.11 7.31 16.49
C THR A 71 -10.32 6.68 15.79
N PRO A 72 -11.47 6.49 16.49
CA PRO A 72 -12.72 6.16 15.85
C PRO A 72 -13.38 7.43 15.29
N TYR A 73 -13.82 7.36 14.04
CA TYR A 73 -14.59 8.40 13.35
C TYR A 73 -16.04 7.95 13.24
N SER A 74 -16.99 8.75 13.74
CA SER A 74 -18.41 8.36 13.72
C SER A 74 -18.93 8.19 12.30
N LEU A 75 -19.70 7.12 12.09
CA LEU A 75 -20.35 6.83 10.81
C LEU A 75 -21.85 7.09 10.95
N ASP A 76 -22.34 8.10 10.24
CA ASP A 76 -23.76 8.39 10.12
C ASP A 76 -24.32 7.83 8.81
N TRP A 77 -25.04 6.71 8.90
CA TRP A 77 -25.67 6.06 7.75
C TRP A 77 -26.72 6.91 7.05
N GLU A 78 -27.29 7.94 7.69
CA GLU A 78 -28.22 8.87 7.03
C GLU A 78 -27.50 9.79 6.03
N SER A 79 -26.22 10.07 6.28
CA SER A 79 -25.37 10.89 5.41
C SER A 79 -24.70 10.11 4.27
N VAL A 80 -24.75 8.77 4.31
CA VAL A 80 -24.15 7.89 3.30
C VAL A 80 -25.10 7.72 2.10
N ASP A 81 -24.66 8.13 0.90
CA ASP A 81 -25.35 7.72 -0.33
C ASP A 81 -25.15 6.23 -0.57
N ARG A 82 -26.21 5.43 -0.38
CA ARG A 82 -26.18 3.98 -0.58
C ARG A 82 -25.84 3.55 -2.01
N ARG A 83 -26.01 4.42 -3.01
CA ARG A 83 -25.62 4.12 -4.40
C ARG A 83 -24.15 4.42 -4.67
N SER A 84 -23.56 5.29 -3.87
CA SER A 84 -22.19 5.78 -4.05
C SER A 84 -21.46 5.86 -2.71
N PRO A 85 -21.43 4.79 -1.88
CA PRO A 85 -20.92 4.88 -0.52
C PRO A 85 -19.43 5.23 -0.47
N TYR A 86 -18.67 4.88 -1.52
CA TYR A 86 -17.27 5.24 -1.69
C TYR A 86 -17.00 6.75 -1.82
N LEU A 87 -18.03 7.60 -1.97
CA LEU A 87 -17.92 9.06 -1.92
C LEU A 87 -18.07 9.63 -0.51
N PHE A 88 -18.41 8.80 0.48
CA PHE A 88 -18.46 9.24 1.87
C PHE A 88 -17.09 9.76 2.31
N ASP A 89 -17.10 10.81 3.13
CA ASP A 89 -15.87 11.44 3.59
C ASP A 89 -15.11 10.49 4.52
N THR A 90 -13.94 10.05 4.06
CA THR A 90 -13.03 9.18 4.79
C THR A 90 -11.70 9.87 5.09
N SER A 91 -11.64 11.20 4.96
CA SER A 91 -10.44 12.02 5.15
C SER A 91 -9.81 11.87 6.53
N GLY A 92 -10.61 11.67 7.59
CA GLY A 92 -10.11 11.40 8.93
C GLY A 92 -9.32 10.08 9.01
N PRO A 93 -9.95 8.93 8.75
CA PRO A 93 -9.26 7.64 8.63
C PRO A 93 -8.06 7.63 7.67
N GLU A 94 -8.15 8.37 6.55
CA GLU A 94 -7.07 8.52 5.57
C GLU A 94 -5.88 9.29 6.16
N ALA A 95 -6.12 10.39 6.87
CA ALA A 95 -5.06 11.17 7.52
C ALA A 95 -4.32 10.37 8.61
N ASP A 96 -5.03 9.53 9.37
CA ASP A 96 -4.38 8.60 10.31
C ASP A 96 -3.48 7.59 9.57
N TRP A 97 -3.92 7.12 8.40
CA TRP A 97 -3.11 6.24 7.56
C TRP A 97 -1.90 6.98 6.96
N ASP A 98 -2.03 8.22 6.50
CA ASP A 98 -0.91 9.04 6.02
C ASP A 98 0.16 9.25 7.10
N ALA A 99 -0.27 9.50 8.34
CA ALA A 99 0.63 9.60 9.49
C ALA A 99 1.35 8.26 9.75
N HIS A 100 0.65 7.14 9.61
CA HIS A 100 1.25 5.81 9.69
C HIS A 100 2.28 5.57 8.58
N ILE A 101 2.00 5.96 7.32
CA ILE A 101 2.97 5.86 6.23
C ILE A 101 4.21 6.70 6.52
N THR A 102 4.04 7.91 7.05
CA THR A 102 5.17 8.76 7.46
C THR A 102 6.06 8.07 8.50
N ASP A 103 5.46 7.40 9.49
CA ASP A 103 6.19 6.59 10.48
C ASP A 103 6.89 5.38 9.84
N VAL A 104 6.26 4.69 8.89
CA VAL A 104 6.90 3.62 8.11
C VAL A 104 8.11 4.15 7.35
N THR A 105 7.97 5.22 6.56
CA THR A 105 9.06 5.83 5.78
C THR A 105 10.20 6.28 6.69
N SER A 106 9.92 6.83 7.86
CA SER A 106 10.97 7.27 8.80
C SER A 106 11.86 6.15 9.34
N ARG A 107 11.38 4.89 9.26
CA ARG A 107 12.10 3.69 9.72
C ARG A 107 12.84 2.96 8.61
N THR A 108 12.68 3.39 7.35
CA THR A 108 13.42 2.81 6.22
C THR A 108 14.83 3.38 6.16
N VAL A 109 15.70 2.74 5.37
CA VAL A 109 17.04 3.29 5.11
C VAL A 109 16.89 4.49 4.18
N PRO A 110 17.31 5.70 4.61
CA PRO A 110 17.15 6.89 3.79
C PRO A 110 18.03 6.81 2.54
N VAL A 111 17.46 7.21 1.41
CA VAL A 111 18.25 7.49 0.21
C VAL A 111 19.08 8.76 0.47
N PRO A 112 20.39 8.78 0.13
CA PRO A 112 21.20 9.99 0.23
C PRO A 112 20.51 11.20 -0.46
N ALA A 113 20.51 12.36 0.21
CA ALA A 113 19.71 13.51 -0.21
C ALA A 113 20.08 14.04 -1.61
N ASP A 114 21.36 13.94 -1.99
CA ASP A 114 21.85 14.28 -3.32
C ASP A 114 21.31 13.32 -4.39
N LEU A 115 21.27 12.02 -4.09
CA LEU A 115 20.65 11.02 -4.97
C LEU A 115 19.13 11.22 -5.06
N GLY A 116 18.45 11.52 -3.95
CA GLY A 116 17.03 11.87 -3.95
C GLY A 116 16.73 13.04 -4.90
N ALA A 117 17.47 14.14 -4.75
CA ALA A 117 17.30 15.30 -5.63
C ALA A 117 17.62 15.03 -7.12
N LEU A 118 18.47 14.04 -7.42
CA LEU A 118 18.72 13.60 -8.80
C LEU A 118 17.54 12.79 -9.35
N LEU A 119 16.91 11.95 -8.54
CA LEU A 119 15.72 11.19 -8.93
C LEU A 119 14.56 12.14 -9.25
N ASP A 120 14.31 13.14 -8.40
CA ASP A 120 13.28 14.17 -8.63
C ASP A 120 13.52 14.91 -9.97
N GLN A 121 14.77 15.24 -10.28
CA GLN A 121 15.14 15.89 -11.54
C GLN A 121 14.94 14.97 -12.76
N ILE A 122 15.21 13.68 -12.61
CA ILE A 122 14.97 12.69 -13.67
C ILE A 122 13.47 12.60 -13.94
N GLU A 123 12.65 12.47 -12.90
CA GLU A 123 11.18 12.43 -13.02
C GLU A 123 10.64 13.67 -13.75
N LEU A 124 11.02 14.87 -13.30
CA LEU A 124 10.58 16.12 -13.94
C LEU A 124 10.90 16.15 -15.44
N ARG A 125 12.11 15.71 -15.82
CA ARG A 125 12.54 15.67 -17.23
C ARG A 125 11.80 14.59 -18.02
N LEU A 126 11.52 13.44 -17.43
CA LEU A 126 10.75 12.39 -18.09
C LEU A 126 9.30 12.83 -18.31
N CYS A 127 8.68 13.50 -17.34
CA CYS A 127 7.34 14.06 -17.47
C CYS A 127 7.25 15.09 -18.60
N ALA A 128 8.27 15.95 -18.75
CA ALA A 128 8.37 16.87 -19.89
C ALA A 128 8.50 16.10 -21.22
N LEU A 129 9.35 15.08 -21.28
CA LEU A 129 9.52 14.25 -22.49
C LEU A 129 8.24 13.51 -22.88
N VAL A 130 7.38 13.11 -21.93
CA VAL A 130 6.11 12.45 -22.25
C VAL A 130 5.22 13.35 -23.11
N ALA A 131 5.20 14.66 -22.83
CA ALA A 131 4.42 15.63 -23.58
C ALA A 131 5.07 15.98 -24.94
N ASP A 132 6.39 16.17 -24.95
CA ASP A 132 7.10 16.73 -26.12
C ASP A 132 7.64 15.64 -27.08
N GLU A 133 8.20 14.56 -26.53
CA GLU A 133 8.90 13.51 -27.27
C GLU A 133 8.66 12.10 -26.67
N PRO A 134 7.45 11.53 -26.77
CA PRO A 134 7.07 10.32 -26.04
C PRO A 134 7.93 9.09 -26.36
N LEU A 135 8.47 8.97 -27.58
CA LEU A 135 9.41 7.90 -27.92
C LEU A 135 10.77 8.05 -27.22
N ALA A 136 11.22 9.29 -27.01
CA ALA A 136 12.42 9.57 -26.22
C ALA A 136 12.19 9.25 -24.74
N ALA A 137 11.01 9.57 -24.20
CA ALA A 137 10.61 9.17 -22.85
C ALA A 137 10.65 7.64 -22.66
N LEU A 138 10.05 6.88 -23.58
CA LEU A 138 10.09 5.40 -23.54
C LEU A 138 11.52 4.85 -23.62
N ARG A 139 12.37 5.44 -24.47
CA ARG A 139 13.78 5.03 -24.57
C ARG A 139 14.56 5.33 -23.28
N ALA A 140 14.30 6.47 -22.65
CA ALA A 140 14.89 6.84 -21.37
C ALA A 140 14.43 5.89 -20.26
N ALA A 141 13.13 5.60 -20.17
CA ALA A 141 12.57 4.62 -19.24
C ALA A 141 13.25 3.24 -19.37
N ALA A 142 13.33 2.70 -20.60
CA ALA A 142 14.01 1.43 -20.84
C ALA A 142 15.50 1.44 -20.45
N THR A 143 16.15 2.61 -20.50
CA THR A 143 17.54 2.78 -20.08
C THR A 143 17.67 2.76 -18.55
N LEU A 144 16.75 3.44 -17.85
CA LEU A 144 16.67 3.43 -16.40
C LEU A 144 16.35 2.03 -15.88
N GLU A 145 15.39 1.31 -16.48
CA GLU A 145 15.06 -0.08 -16.13
C GLU A 145 16.27 -1.01 -16.17
N ARG A 146 17.09 -0.93 -17.23
CA ARG A 146 18.32 -1.73 -17.33
C ARG A 146 19.35 -1.36 -16.27
N LEU A 147 19.51 -0.06 -16.00
CA LEU A 147 20.43 0.44 -14.98
C LEU A 147 20.01 -0.03 -13.58
N THR A 148 18.74 0.18 -13.22
CA THR A 148 18.20 -0.17 -11.91
C THR A 148 18.21 -1.67 -11.71
N GLN A 149 17.87 -2.47 -12.74
CA GLN A 149 17.97 -3.93 -12.68
C GLN A 149 19.39 -4.38 -12.36
N ARG A 150 20.41 -3.86 -13.07
CA ARG A 150 21.82 -4.21 -12.83
C ARG A 150 22.26 -3.85 -11.42
N VAL A 151 22.01 -2.60 -10.99
CA VAL A 151 22.41 -2.12 -9.65
C VAL A 151 21.68 -2.92 -8.55
N ALA A 152 20.41 -3.26 -8.75
CA ALA A 152 19.64 -4.07 -7.81
C ALA A 152 20.19 -5.50 -7.69
N THR A 153 20.60 -6.12 -8.80
CA THR A 153 21.27 -7.43 -8.79
C THR A 153 22.60 -7.38 -8.04
N ASP A 154 23.43 -6.36 -8.28
CA ASP A 154 24.71 -6.18 -7.57
C ASP A 154 24.50 -5.95 -6.06
N ALA A 155 23.53 -5.11 -5.70
CA ALA A 155 23.18 -4.83 -4.31
C ALA A 155 22.64 -6.08 -3.59
N ALA A 156 21.70 -6.82 -4.21
CA ALA A 156 21.15 -8.04 -3.64
C ALA A 156 22.24 -9.11 -3.45
N SER A 157 23.11 -9.29 -4.45
CA SER A 157 24.25 -10.21 -4.36
C SER A 157 25.21 -9.83 -3.24
N SER A 158 25.45 -8.53 -3.06
CA SER A 158 26.32 -8.02 -1.98
C SER A 158 25.72 -8.26 -0.59
N VAL A 159 24.41 -8.07 -0.43
CA VAL A 159 23.67 -8.38 0.80
C VAL A 159 23.76 -9.88 1.14
N GLU A 160 23.60 -10.76 0.14
CA GLU A 160 23.69 -12.22 0.33
C GLU A 160 25.12 -12.73 0.59
N ALA A 161 26.14 -12.09 0.00
CA ALA A 161 27.52 -12.53 0.10
C ALA A 161 28.24 -12.02 1.36
N VAL A 162 28.00 -10.78 1.77
CA VAL A 162 28.82 -10.09 2.78
C VAL A 162 28.11 -9.98 4.13
N ALA A 163 26.89 -9.46 4.15
CA ALA A 163 26.24 -9.05 5.38
C ALA A 163 25.25 -10.09 5.93
N ARG A 164 24.53 -10.80 5.05
CA ARG A 164 23.43 -11.72 5.38
C ARG A 164 22.59 -11.26 6.57
N PRO A 165 22.09 -10.01 6.55
CA PRO A 165 21.25 -9.54 7.63
C PRO A 165 19.98 -10.41 7.71
N PRO A 166 19.39 -10.56 8.90
CA PRO A 166 18.12 -11.25 9.02
C PRO A 166 17.02 -10.51 8.25
N TRP A 167 15.99 -11.25 7.85
CA TRP A 167 14.99 -10.76 6.91
C TRP A 167 14.13 -9.62 7.45
N ASP A 168 13.92 -9.56 8.76
CA ASP A 168 13.28 -8.45 9.46
C ASP A 168 14.04 -7.13 9.26
N THR A 169 15.37 -7.17 9.29
CA THR A 169 16.23 -6.02 9.07
C THR A 169 16.13 -5.52 7.63
N ILE A 170 16.12 -6.43 6.65
CA ILE A 170 15.95 -6.08 5.23
C ILE A 170 14.55 -5.51 4.99
N ALA A 171 13.53 -6.14 5.58
CA ALA A 171 12.13 -5.74 5.50
C ALA A 171 11.93 -4.32 6.05
N GLN A 172 12.45 -4.05 7.25
CA GLN A 172 12.43 -2.72 7.87
C GLN A 172 13.17 -1.70 7.02
N ALA A 173 14.39 -2.03 6.56
CA ALA A 173 15.19 -1.13 5.73
C ALA A 173 14.47 -0.71 4.43
N LEU A 174 13.61 -1.57 3.88
CA LEU A 174 12.85 -1.33 2.66
C LEU A 174 11.39 -0.91 2.93
N GLY A 175 10.95 -0.84 4.19
CA GLY A 175 9.57 -0.50 4.57
C GLY A 175 8.52 -1.52 4.13
N ILE A 176 8.86 -2.79 3.93
CA ILE A 176 7.94 -3.83 3.40
C ILE A 176 7.89 -5.06 4.32
N SER A 177 7.00 -6.02 4.07
CA SER A 177 6.98 -7.28 4.83
C SER A 177 8.21 -8.15 4.53
N GLU A 178 8.58 -9.05 5.46
CA GLU A 178 9.69 -9.98 5.19
C GLU A 178 9.44 -10.91 3.99
N LYS A 179 8.17 -11.24 3.73
CA LYS A 179 7.78 -12.05 2.56
C LYS A 179 8.05 -11.26 1.28
N ALA A 180 7.69 -9.98 1.26
CA ALA A 180 7.95 -9.10 0.12
C ALA A 180 9.45 -8.82 -0.07
N ALA A 181 10.20 -8.63 1.03
CA ALA A 181 11.65 -8.48 0.99
C ALA A 181 12.33 -9.72 0.37
N ARG A 182 11.97 -10.93 0.83
CA ARG A 182 12.44 -12.19 0.23
C ARG A 182 12.12 -12.27 -1.25
N SER A 183 10.85 -12.04 -1.62
CA SER A 183 10.43 -12.06 -3.02
C SER A 183 11.19 -11.04 -3.87
N ARG A 184 11.40 -9.82 -3.36
CA ARG A 184 12.09 -8.74 -4.06
C ARG A 184 13.57 -9.07 -4.28
N LEU A 185 14.30 -9.52 -3.26
CA LEU A 185 15.71 -9.91 -3.41
C LEU A 185 15.87 -11.12 -4.34
N SER A 186 15.02 -12.15 -4.21
CA SER A 186 15.06 -13.29 -5.12
C SER A 186 14.81 -12.88 -6.58
N ARG A 187 13.94 -11.90 -6.84
CA ARG A 187 13.73 -11.38 -8.21
C ARG A 187 14.97 -10.68 -8.77
N TYR A 188 15.76 -10.00 -7.92
CA TYR A 188 16.99 -9.35 -8.34
C TYR A 188 18.11 -10.35 -8.65
N THR A 189 18.15 -11.50 -7.97
CA THR A 189 19.19 -12.52 -8.16
C THR A 189 18.83 -13.58 -9.21
N LEU A 190 17.55 -13.81 -9.51
CA LEU A 190 17.10 -14.82 -10.48
C LEU A 190 16.95 -14.32 -11.92
N ARG A 191 16.91 -13.01 -12.16
CA ARG A 191 16.84 -12.44 -13.52
C ARG A 191 18.24 -12.37 -14.15
N TYR A 192 18.73 -13.52 -14.59
CA TYR A 192 19.83 -13.64 -15.56
C TYR A 192 19.27 -13.97 -16.94
#